data_AF-A0A5E8ALQ3-F1
#
_entry.id   AF-A0A5E8ALQ3-F1
#
_cell.length_a   1.000
_cell.length_b   1.000
_cell.length_c   1.000
_cell.angle_alpha   90.00
_cell.angle_beta   90.00
_cell.angle_gamma   90.00
#
_symmetry.space_group_name_H-M   'P 1'
#
loop_
_entity.id
_entity.type
_entity.pdbx_description
1 polymer ?
#
loop_
_entity_poly.entity_id
_entity_poly.type
_entity_poly.pdbx_seq_one_letter_code
_entity_poly.pdbx_strand_id
1 'polypeptide(L)'
;MKKNLLMGLMLLGWGTVAQAQTKLSLSVPLLDLPQNTQLPQRYPSMHQALQWSADVYDVSFWGIDAASNALFDKKWTQTGFSYATGLLFSKYGSELPLPLGVWGHEEYHRSVLGTKGIASKNGNWIFHRWDGTVYGPSDEDLANLKATDNNALLYAYTAGVQYETQLTKTSVMNDFYNERSFYKAPLYLYNAHYVWNYFRFATSIHSDSVKVIAPEFEHKEATQRDFAGADLTAWAYDMFNPNASYYDRDDFPNGQGENRRIGFHDLSEEAQKYLVKQKRLSLLNFLNPAIILVNRIRINEELTILPFVQYSPTHFGNSISLNMPFTYKGDGYFLGVNRYANYKDAYYGVEAGVYQRALNALQGLSMSCTVKLWKQPDSFFGSKANWGGAIKWGVAYAVADRLALTLDVTGKTAGWLEGNPYLKRNFNPVLGFQYIVPGLNSAKL
;
A
#
# COMPACT_ATOMS: atom_id res chain seq x y z
N MET A 1 29.20 -4.49 -38.80
CA MET A 1 29.41 -4.35 -37.34
C MET A 1 28.06 -4.47 -36.62
N LYS A 2 27.66 -5.68 -36.23
CA LYS A 2 26.45 -5.92 -35.43
C LYS A 2 26.91 -6.25 -34.01
N LYS A 3 26.50 -5.44 -33.02
CA LYS A 3 26.75 -5.69 -31.61
C LYS A 3 25.78 -6.77 -31.13
N ASN A 4 26.32 -7.93 -30.76
CA ASN A 4 25.63 -8.95 -29.99
C ASN A 4 25.44 -8.42 -28.57
N LEU A 5 24.21 -8.11 -28.19
CA LEU A 5 23.82 -7.88 -26.79
C LEU A 5 23.49 -9.25 -26.20
N LEU A 6 24.47 -9.87 -25.55
CA LEU A 6 24.24 -11.07 -24.74
C LEU A 6 23.37 -10.67 -23.53
N MET A 7 22.10 -11.05 -23.57
CA MET A 7 21.22 -11.02 -22.43
C MET A 7 21.48 -12.30 -21.63
N GLY A 8 22.29 -12.18 -20.57
CA GLY A 8 22.63 -13.27 -19.67
C GLY A 8 21.39 -13.70 -18.88
N LEU A 9 20.66 -14.69 -19.40
CA LEU A 9 19.75 -15.52 -18.62
C LEU A 9 20.59 -16.39 -17.69
N MET A 10 20.66 -16.04 -16.41
CA MET A 10 21.20 -16.91 -15.37
C MET A 10 20.30 -18.15 -15.26
N LEU A 11 20.73 -19.25 -15.88
CA LEU A 11 20.23 -20.59 -15.64
C LEU A 11 20.77 -21.07 -14.28
N LEU A 12 20.07 -20.75 -13.20
CA LEU A 12 20.28 -21.38 -11.90
C LEU A 12 19.46 -22.66 -11.83
N GLY A 13 20.11 -23.76 -11.43
CA GLY A 13 19.58 -25.12 -11.40
C GLY A 13 18.32 -25.30 -10.56
N TRP A 14 17.60 -26.38 -10.84
CA TRP A 14 16.33 -26.75 -10.21
C TRP A 14 16.59 -27.65 -9.01
N GLY A 15 16.10 -27.23 -7.85
CA GLY A 15 16.02 -28.06 -6.65
C GLY A 15 14.67 -27.78 -5.98
N THR A 16 13.83 -28.80 -5.86
CA THR A 16 12.55 -28.70 -5.16
C THR A 16 12.78 -28.90 -3.66
N VAL A 17 12.52 -27.88 -2.85
CA VAL A 17 12.43 -28.04 -1.39
C VAL A 17 10.95 -28.04 -1.04
N ALA A 18 10.48 -29.10 -0.38
CA ALA A 18 9.13 -29.12 0.18
C ALA A 18 9.02 -28.01 1.23
N GLN A 19 8.13 -27.03 1.01
CA GLN A 19 7.90 -25.93 1.94
C GLN A 19 7.10 -26.45 3.14
N ALA A 20 7.71 -26.46 4.33
CA ALA A 20 6.99 -26.66 5.57
C ALA A 20 5.99 -25.50 5.78
N GLN A 21 4.82 -25.81 6.35
CA GLN A 21 3.82 -24.79 6.68
C GLN A 21 4.44 -23.76 7.63
N THR A 22 4.28 -22.48 7.33
CA THR A 22 4.73 -21.38 8.19
C THR A 22 3.57 -20.95 9.08
N LYS A 23 3.77 -20.94 10.40
CA LYS A 23 2.75 -20.49 11.34
C LYS A 23 2.72 -18.97 11.42
N LEU A 24 3.86 -18.33 11.60
CA LEU A 24 3.97 -16.86 11.66
C LEU A 24 5.27 -16.41 10.99
N SER A 25 5.25 -15.30 10.27
CA SER A 25 6.44 -14.70 9.67
C SER A 25 6.38 -13.19 9.86
N LEU A 26 7.30 -12.65 10.63
CA LEU A 26 7.40 -11.22 10.92
C LEU A 26 8.64 -10.68 10.22
N SER A 27 8.53 -9.52 9.57
CA SER A 27 9.67 -8.86 8.93
C SER A 27 9.85 -7.48 9.57
N VAL A 28 10.97 -7.27 10.25
CA VAL A 28 11.22 -6.05 11.01
C VAL A 28 12.27 -5.21 10.27
N PRO A 29 11.86 -4.25 9.42
CA PRO A 29 12.78 -3.32 8.78
C PRO A 29 13.32 -2.33 9.82
N LEU A 30 14.65 -2.30 9.98
CA LEU A 30 15.34 -1.46 10.96
C LEU A 30 15.83 -0.14 10.35
N LEU A 31 16.29 -0.20 9.11
CA LEU A 31 16.83 0.94 8.38
C LEU A 31 16.30 0.95 6.95
N ASP A 32 15.71 2.06 6.51
CA ASP A 32 15.24 2.38 5.17
C ASP A 32 15.89 3.69 4.73
N LEU A 33 16.80 3.59 3.76
CA LEU A 33 17.47 4.75 3.19
C LEU A 33 16.84 5.11 1.84
N PRO A 34 16.73 6.40 1.48
CA PRO A 34 17.21 7.52 2.26
C PRO A 34 16.24 8.01 3.35
N GLN A 35 15.06 7.41 3.49
CA GLN A 35 13.98 8.01 4.27
C GLN A 35 14.35 8.30 5.73
N ASN A 36 14.99 7.34 6.41
CA ASN A 36 15.42 7.51 7.80
C ASN A 36 16.51 8.57 8.03
N THR A 37 17.12 9.09 6.97
CA THR A 37 18.22 10.07 7.07
C THR A 37 17.91 11.41 6.44
N GLN A 38 17.08 11.45 5.40
CA GLN A 38 16.84 12.65 4.59
C GLN A 38 15.48 13.29 4.80
N LEU A 39 14.47 12.55 5.29
CA LEU A 39 13.16 13.15 5.53
C LEU A 39 13.13 13.90 6.87
N PRO A 40 12.32 14.96 7.02
CA PRO A 40 12.15 15.65 8.31
C PRO A 40 11.64 14.69 9.39
N GLN A 41 10.66 13.86 9.04
CA GLN A 41 10.20 12.71 9.80
C GLN A 41 11.02 11.49 9.43
N ARG A 42 12.01 11.18 10.27
CA ARG A 42 12.95 10.08 10.00
C ARG A 42 12.30 8.70 10.20
N TYR A 43 11.44 8.53 11.18
CA TYR A 43 10.85 7.23 11.52
C TYR A 43 9.33 7.33 11.77
N PRO A 44 8.56 6.31 11.36
CA PRO A 44 8.94 5.24 10.41
C PRO A 44 9.06 5.77 8.97
N SER A 45 9.71 5.01 8.08
CA SER A 45 9.59 5.20 6.63
C SER A 45 8.26 4.63 6.09
N MET A 46 7.89 4.95 4.83
CA MET A 46 6.72 4.35 4.18
C MET A 46 6.76 2.81 4.18
N HIS A 47 7.93 2.22 3.94
CA HIS A 47 8.09 0.76 3.92
C HIS A 47 8.03 0.17 5.34
N GLN A 48 8.65 0.85 6.31
CA GLN A 48 8.58 0.43 7.71
C GLN A 48 7.14 0.47 8.22
N ALA A 49 6.39 1.53 7.91
CA ALA A 49 4.99 1.64 8.30
C ALA A 49 4.14 0.51 7.70
N LEU A 50 4.29 0.24 6.40
CA LEU A 50 3.61 -0.88 5.74
C LEU A 50 3.91 -2.21 6.45
N GLN A 51 5.18 -2.47 6.74
CA GLN A 51 5.58 -3.76 7.26
C GLN A 51 5.24 -3.94 8.73
N TRP A 52 5.35 -2.88 9.55
CA TRP A 52 4.88 -2.90 10.93
C TRP A 52 3.38 -3.20 10.98
N SER A 53 2.58 -2.56 10.13
CA SER A 53 1.16 -2.89 10.02
C SER A 53 0.91 -4.33 9.61
N ALA A 54 1.60 -4.82 8.58
CA ALA A 54 1.48 -6.21 8.13
C ALA A 54 1.82 -7.21 9.24
N ASP A 55 2.87 -6.96 10.00
CA ASP A 55 3.33 -7.80 11.11
C ASP A 55 2.34 -7.78 12.29
N VAL A 56 1.79 -6.61 12.65
CA VAL A 56 0.77 -6.53 13.72
C VAL A 56 -0.48 -7.29 13.29
N TYR A 57 -0.96 -7.13 12.05
CA TYR A 57 -2.05 -7.94 11.53
C TYR A 57 -1.72 -9.43 11.54
N ASP A 58 -0.50 -9.84 11.19
CA ASP A 58 -0.07 -11.24 11.23
C ASP A 58 -0.15 -11.82 12.64
N VAL A 59 0.35 -11.10 13.65
CA VAL A 59 0.25 -11.52 15.06
C VAL A 59 -1.21 -11.60 15.51
N SER A 60 -2.04 -10.60 15.17
CA SER A 60 -3.44 -10.58 15.59
C SER A 60 -4.26 -11.69 14.96
N PHE A 61 -4.13 -11.91 13.65
CA PHE A 61 -4.84 -13.00 12.97
C PHE A 61 -4.35 -14.37 13.41
N TRP A 62 -3.07 -14.51 13.73
CA TRP A 62 -2.55 -15.71 14.37
C TRP A 62 -3.21 -15.97 15.74
N GLY A 63 -3.36 -14.94 16.57
CA GLY A 63 -4.06 -15.03 17.85
C GLY A 63 -5.55 -15.38 17.71
N ILE A 64 -6.24 -14.81 16.72
CA ILE A 64 -7.64 -15.13 16.41
C ILE A 64 -7.79 -16.59 16.00
N ASP A 65 -6.93 -17.10 15.12
CA ASP A 65 -6.91 -18.51 14.72
C ASP A 65 -6.65 -19.43 15.91
N ALA A 66 -5.66 -19.11 16.74
CA ALA A 66 -5.35 -19.88 17.95
C ALA A 66 -6.54 -19.94 18.93
N ALA A 67 -7.22 -18.80 19.17
CA ALA A 67 -8.41 -18.74 20.01
C ALA A 67 -9.57 -19.54 19.40
N SER A 68 -9.76 -19.44 18.08
CA SER A 68 -10.79 -20.20 17.37
C SER A 68 -10.60 -21.71 17.50
N ASN A 69 -9.37 -22.18 17.31
CA ASN A 69 -9.01 -23.58 17.45
C ASN A 69 -9.17 -24.11 18.89
N ALA A 70 -9.03 -23.24 19.90
CA ALA A 70 -9.25 -23.60 21.29
C ALA A 70 -10.74 -23.63 21.69
N LEU A 71 -11.59 -22.84 21.03
CA LEU A 71 -13.00 -22.69 21.37
C LEU A 71 -13.92 -23.65 20.61
N PHE A 72 -13.51 -24.13 19.44
CA PHE A 72 -14.37 -24.90 18.54
C PHE A 72 -13.63 -26.10 17.96
N ASP A 73 -14.31 -27.25 17.89
CA ASP A 73 -13.73 -28.48 17.31
C ASP A 73 -14.05 -28.65 15.81
N LYS A 74 -15.14 -28.05 15.33
CA LYS A 74 -15.57 -28.21 13.92
C LYS A 74 -14.90 -27.15 13.04
N LYS A 75 -14.30 -27.59 11.93
CA LYS A 75 -13.61 -26.70 10.98
C LYS A 75 -14.46 -25.53 10.48
N TRP A 76 -15.74 -25.76 10.20
CA TRP A 76 -16.62 -24.70 9.70
C TRP A 76 -16.96 -23.65 10.77
N THR A 77 -17.11 -24.04 12.04
CA THR A 77 -17.31 -23.10 13.16
C THR A 77 -16.02 -22.34 13.45
N GLN A 78 -14.86 -23.00 13.37
CA GLN A 78 -13.55 -22.33 13.51
C GLN A 78 -13.36 -21.28 12.41
N THR A 79 -13.61 -21.67 11.16
CA THR A 79 -13.49 -20.78 9.99
C THR A 79 -14.45 -19.59 10.11
N GLY A 80 -15.72 -19.85 10.45
CA GLY A 80 -16.74 -18.80 10.61
C GLY A 80 -16.40 -17.82 11.74
N PHE A 81 -15.98 -18.33 12.90
CA PHE A 81 -15.56 -17.50 14.03
C PHE A 81 -14.32 -16.67 13.69
N SER A 82 -13.30 -17.28 13.09
CA SER A 82 -12.07 -16.59 12.68
C SER A 82 -12.35 -15.49 11.66
N TYR A 83 -13.25 -15.75 10.71
CA TYR A 83 -13.64 -14.76 9.72
C TYR A 83 -14.38 -13.58 10.36
N ALA A 84 -15.40 -13.87 11.19
CA ALA A 84 -16.21 -12.83 11.85
C ALA A 84 -15.37 -11.99 12.82
N THR A 85 -14.57 -12.63 13.67
CA THR A 85 -13.69 -11.95 14.63
C THR A 85 -12.59 -11.18 13.91
N GLY A 86 -12.02 -11.76 12.84
CA GLY A 86 -11.05 -11.08 11.98
C GLY A 86 -11.63 -9.84 11.30
N LEU A 87 -12.91 -9.86 10.91
CA LEU A 87 -13.58 -8.71 10.31
C LEU A 87 -13.82 -7.61 11.35
N LEU A 88 -14.30 -7.97 12.55
CA LEU A 88 -14.46 -7.04 13.66
C LEU A 88 -13.11 -6.41 14.05
N PHE A 89 -12.06 -7.23 14.18
CA PHE A 89 -10.71 -6.75 14.46
C PHE A 89 -10.20 -5.84 13.34
N SER A 90 -10.40 -6.19 12.07
CA SER A 90 -9.96 -5.36 10.95
C SER A 90 -10.66 -4.00 10.97
N LYS A 91 -11.97 -3.96 11.27
CA LYS A 91 -12.77 -2.74 11.29
C LYS A 91 -12.50 -1.82 12.47
N TYR A 92 -12.39 -2.37 13.68
CA TYR A 92 -12.22 -1.57 14.91
C TYR A 92 -10.75 -1.42 15.29
N GLY A 93 -9.93 -2.40 14.97
CA GLY A 93 -8.48 -2.37 15.17
C GLY A 93 -7.77 -1.40 14.25
N SER A 94 -8.27 -1.20 13.02
CA SER A 94 -7.73 -0.20 12.08
C SER A 94 -7.80 1.23 12.60
N GLU A 95 -8.78 1.52 13.46
CA GLU A 95 -8.97 2.83 14.07
C GLU A 95 -8.08 3.02 15.30
N LEU A 96 -7.41 1.98 15.82
CA LEU A 96 -6.57 2.12 17.01
C LEU A 96 -5.32 2.96 16.68
N PRO A 97 -4.78 3.72 17.66
CA PRO A 97 -3.63 4.58 17.45
C PRO A 97 -2.31 3.80 17.58
N LEU A 98 -2.25 2.67 16.87
CA LEU A 98 -1.18 1.67 16.81
C LEU A 98 -0.86 1.36 15.35
N PRO A 99 0.24 0.66 15.02
CA PRO A 99 0.60 0.30 13.65
C PRO A 99 -0.41 -0.63 12.95
N LEU A 100 -1.54 -0.08 12.53
CA LEU A 100 -2.70 -0.69 11.90
C LEU A 100 -3.39 0.37 11.05
N GLY A 101 -4.27 -0.05 10.12
CA GLY A 101 -5.23 0.81 9.42
C GLY A 101 -4.85 2.29 9.26
N VAL A 102 -5.57 3.17 9.96
CA VAL A 102 -5.46 4.63 9.90
C VAL A 102 -4.04 5.12 10.23
N TRP A 103 -3.32 4.48 11.15
CA TRP A 103 -1.94 4.88 11.42
C TRP A 103 -1.04 4.71 10.20
N GLY A 104 -1.17 3.57 9.51
CA GLY A 104 -0.40 3.29 8.30
C GLY A 104 -0.82 4.19 7.12
N HIS A 105 -2.12 4.50 7.04
CA HIS A 105 -2.69 5.48 6.11
C HIS A 105 -2.00 6.85 6.27
N GLU A 106 -1.96 7.36 7.51
CA GLU A 106 -1.33 8.65 7.82
C GLU A 106 0.19 8.65 7.59
N GLU A 107 0.90 7.55 7.89
CA GLU A 107 2.35 7.47 7.60
C GLU A 107 2.66 7.52 6.10
N TYR A 108 1.75 7.09 5.23
CA TYR A 108 1.92 7.21 3.78
C TYR A 108 1.84 8.67 3.32
N HIS A 109 0.85 9.43 3.79
CA HIS A 109 0.76 10.88 3.55
C HIS A 109 2.02 11.60 4.02
N ARG A 110 2.44 11.32 5.26
CA ARG A 110 3.66 11.90 5.84
C ARG A 110 4.88 11.60 4.99
N SER A 111 5.05 10.36 4.57
CA SER A 111 6.21 9.96 3.78
C SER A 111 6.31 10.75 2.46
N VAL A 112 5.19 10.97 1.76
CA VAL A 112 5.18 11.75 0.51
C VAL A 112 5.51 13.23 0.77
N LEU A 113 4.87 13.87 1.75
CA LEU A 113 5.17 15.24 2.16
C LEU A 113 6.64 15.42 2.56
N GLY A 114 7.19 14.44 3.29
CA GLY A 114 8.58 14.44 3.74
C GLY A 114 9.57 14.50 2.59
N THR A 115 9.29 13.86 1.45
CA THR A 115 10.18 13.93 0.25
C THR A 115 10.31 15.34 -0.33
N LYS A 116 9.44 16.26 0.10
CA LYS A 116 9.44 17.68 -0.25
C LYS A 116 9.96 18.58 0.86
N GLY A 117 10.52 18.00 1.91
CA GLY A 117 11.02 18.75 3.06
C GLY A 117 9.91 19.28 3.98
N ILE A 118 8.66 18.90 3.75
CA ILE A 118 7.52 19.34 4.58
C ILE A 118 7.43 18.41 5.79
N ALA A 119 7.68 18.97 6.97
CA ALA A 119 7.58 18.25 8.22
C ALA A 119 6.11 18.06 8.64
N SER A 120 5.76 16.84 9.03
CA SER A 120 4.41 16.50 9.47
C SER A 120 4.40 15.43 10.55
N LYS A 121 3.27 15.30 11.26
CA LYS A 121 3.03 14.40 12.40
C LYS A 121 1.79 13.54 12.14
N ASN A 122 1.79 12.32 12.68
CA ASN A 122 0.71 11.35 12.51
C ASN A 122 -0.28 11.45 13.67
N GLY A 123 -1.44 12.04 13.42
CA GLY A 123 -2.53 12.21 14.37
C GLY A 123 -3.23 10.93 14.83
N ASN A 124 -2.78 9.75 14.43
CA ASN A 124 -3.30 8.46 14.91
C ASN A 124 -2.25 7.68 15.72
N TRP A 125 -1.75 8.26 16.81
CA TRP A 125 -0.68 7.71 17.62
C TRP A 125 -0.91 7.83 19.13
N ILE A 126 -0.76 6.71 19.85
CA ILE A 126 -1.16 6.57 21.26
C ILE A 126 -0.51 7.59 22.20
N PHE A 127 0.69 8.08 21.87
CA PHE A 127 1.44 8.98 22.74
C PHE A 127 1.12 10.45 22.56
N HIS A 128 0.30 10.86 21.57
CA HIS A 128 0.00 12.29 21.42
C HIS A 128 -1.37 12.65 20.85
N ARG A 129 -1.93 11.91 19.88
CA ARG A 129 -3.17 12.32 19.19
C ARG A 129 -3.85 11.11 18.59
N TRP A 130 -5.18 11.06 18.64
CA TRP A 130 -5.97 9.97 18.09
C TRP A 130 -7.22 10.53 17.38
N ASP A 131 -7.01 11.10 16.20
CA ASP A 131 -8.08 11.66 15.38
C ASP A 131 -7.92 11.43 13.87
N GLY A 132 -6.93 10.63 13.46
CA GLY A 132 -6.76 10.24 12.05
C GLY A 132 -6.38 11.42 11.15
N THR A 133 -5.52 12.31 11.62
CA THR A 133 -5.07 13.48 10.85
C THR A 133 -3.57 13.42 10.52
N VAL A 134 -3.13 14.12 9.49
CA VAL A 134 -1.73 14.49 9.29
C VAL A 134 -1.59 15.99 9.40
N TYR A 135 -0.93 16.43 10.47
CA TYR A 135 -0.79 17.84 10.83
C TYR A 135 0.67 18.26 10.86
N GLY A 136 0.94 19.56 10.97
CA GLY A 136 2.28 20.16 10.89
C GLY A 136 2.48 21.10 9.70
N PRO A 137 2.07 20.74 8.46
CA PRO A 137 2.20 21.64 7.31
C PRO A 137 1.47 22.96 7.51
N SER A 138 2.13 24.07 7.16
CA SER A 138 1.48 25.38 7.06
C SER A 138 0.74 25.53 5.71
N ASP A 139 -0.14 26.51 5.61
CA ASP A 139 -0.80 26.82 4.33
C ASP A 139 0.21 27.33 3.30
N GLU A 140 1.29 28.01 3.74
CA GLU A 140 2.40 28.41 2.89
C GLU A 140 3.16 27.20 2.32
N ASP A 141 3.44 26.17 3.13
CA ASP A 141 4.09 24.94 2.65
C ASP A 141 3.25 24.26 1.56
N LEU A 142 1.94 24.17 1.78
CA LEU A 142 1.00 23.54 0.85
C LEU A 142 0.79 24.38 -0.41
N ALA A 143 0.74 25.71 -0.28
CA ALA A 143 0.68 26.64 -1.40
C ALA A 143 1.94 26.56 -2.27
N ASN A 144 3.11 26.57 -1.65
CA ASN A 144 4.39 26.42 -2.32
C ASN A 144 4.49 25.07 -3.02
N LEU A 145 4.04 23.98 -2.37
CA LEU A 145 4.03 22.66 -2.99
C LEU A 145 3.09 22.60 -4.19
N LYS A 146 1.87 23.14 -4.09
CA LYS A 146 0.92 23.22 -5.20
C LYS A 146 1.52 23.95 -6.40
N ALA A 147 2.12 25.11 -6.16
CA ALA A 147 2.69 25.97 -7.19
C ALA A 147 3.93 25.38 -7.88
N THR A 148 4.77 24.65 -7.14
CA THR A 148 6.07 24.17 -7.64
C THR A 148 6.06 22.69 -8.07
N ASP A 149 5.20 21.86 -7.49
CA ASP A 149 5.12 20.42 -7.77
C ASP A 149 3.73 19.85 -7.43
N ASN A 150 2.70 20.28 -8.16
CA ASN A 150 1.32 19.83 -7.95
C ASN A 150 1.17 18.29 -7.97
N ASN A 151 1.95 17.58 -8.80
CA ASN A 151 1.95 16.12 -8.82
C ASN A 151 2.31 15.49 -7.47
N ALA A 152 3.21 16.12 -6.71
CA ALA A 152 3.54 15.64 -5.37
C ALA A 152 2.46 15.95 -4.33
N LEU A 153 1.77 17.10 -4.43
CA LEU A 153 0.59 17.39 -3.60
C LEU A 153 -0.53 16.39 -3.87
N LEU A 154 -0.85 16.15 -5.13
CA LEU A 154 -1.85 15.15 -5.55
C LEU A 154 -1.45 13.73 -5.15
N TYR A 155 -0.15 13.42 -5.15
CA TYR A 155 0.32 12.15 -4.61
C TYR A 155 0.12 12.10 -3.09
N ALA A 156 0.46 13.18 -2.37
CA ALA A 156 0.26 13.24 -0.94
C ALA A 156 -1.19 12.94 -0.57
N TYR A 157 -2.20 13.52 -1.24
CA TYR A 157 -3.61 13.21 -0.97
C TYR A 157 -3.98 11.74 -1.21
N THR A 158 -3.40 11.08 -2.21
CA THR A 158 -3.80 9.71 -2.56
C THR A 158 -3.00 8.64 -1.81
N ALA A 159 -1.89 9.03 -1.17
CA ALA A 159 -0.95 8.10 -0.56
C ALA A 159 -1.58 7.23 0.52
N GLY A 160 -2.46 7.78 1.37
CA GLY A 160 -3.19 7.02 2.37
C GLY A 160 -3.96 5.86 1.76
N VAL A 161 -4.80 6.10 0.75
CA VAL A 161 -5.55 5.03 0.06
C VAL A 161 -4.65 3.97 -0.59
N GLN A 162 -3.45 4.36 -1.00
CA GLN A 162 -2.46 3.42 -1.56
C GLN A 162 -1.87 2.49 -0.49
N TYR A 163 -1.95 2.84 0.79
CA TYR A 163 -1.51 1.96 1.87
C TYR A 163 -2.42 0.72 1.96
N GLU A 164 -3.75 0.86 1.90
CA GLU A 164 -4.65 -0.30 2.04
C GLU A 164 -4.50 -1.28 0.86
N THR A 165 -4.34 -0.75 -0.35
CA THR A 165 -4.10 -1.56 -1.55
C THR A 165 -2.73 -2.24 -1.47
N GLN A 166 -1.69 -1.52 -1.06
CA GLN A 166 -0.34 -2.09 -0.92
C GLN A 166 -0.24 -3.11 0.21
N LEU A 167 -0.91 -2.90 1.34
CA LEU A 167 -1.01 -3.83 2.46
C LEU A 167 -1.70 -5.12 2.01
N THR A 168 -2.79 -5.00 1.23
CA THR A 168 -3.50 -6.15 0.66
C THR A 168 -2.61 -6.93 -0.29
N LYS A 169 -1.92 -6.26 -1.22
CA LYS A 169 -0.99 -6.91 -2.16
C LYS A 169 0.11 -7.65 -1.42
N THR A 170 0.78 -6.97 -0.49
CA THR A 170 1.89 -7.53 0.29
C THR A 170 1.44 -8.75 1.08
N SER A 171 0.30 -8.65 1.75
CA SER A 171 -0.25 -9.73 2.57
C SER A 171 -0.70 -10.94 1.74
N VAL A 172 -1.40 -10.72 0.62
CA VAL A 172 -1.84 -11.80 -0.28
C VAL A 172 -0.64 -12.53 -0.88
N MET A 173 0.39 -11.78 -1.31
CA MET A 173 1.63 -12.37 -1.83
C MET A 173 2.34 -13.21 -0.76
N ASN A 174 2.44 -12.68 0.46
CA ASN A 174 3.06 -13.38 1.59
C ASN A 174 2.30 -14.68 1.93
N ASP A 175 0.97 -14.63 2.01
CA ASP A 175 0.10 -15.77 2.29
C ASP A 175 0.09 -16.81 1.14
N PHE A 176 0.35 -16.37 -0.10
CA PHE A 176 0.43 -17.25 -1.25
C PHE A 176 1.74 -18.03 -1.29
N TYR A 177 2.89 -17.39 -1.10
CA TYR A 177 4.20 -18.07 -1.14
C TYR A 177 4.59 -18.76 0.15
N ASN A 178 3.93 -18.43 1.27
CA ASN A 178 4.12 -19.12 2.54
C ASN A 178 2.78 -19.76 2.91
N GLU A 179 2.69 -21.08 2.84
CA GLU A 179 1.47 -21.77 3.27
C GLU A 179 1.26 -21.59 4.77
N ARG A 180 0.09 -21.05 5.14
CA ARG A 180 -0.24 -20.68 6.52
C ARG A 180 -1.46 -21.43 7.03
N SER A 181 -1.57 -21.57 8.35
CA SER A 181 -2.76 -22.13 9.01
C SER A 181 -3.91 -21.13 9.06
N PHE A 182 -3.59 -19.83 9.03
CA PHE A 182 -4.55 -18.74 9.02
C PHE A 182 -4.36 -17.86 7.79
N TYR A 183 -5.45 -17.21 7.36
CA TYR A 183 -5.45 -16.26 6.26
C TYR A 183 -6.14 -14.98 6.69
N LYS A 184 -5.65 -13.85 6.18
CA LYS A 184 -6.19 -12.51 6.49
C LYS A 184 -7.36 -12.14 5.56
N ALA A 185 -8.17 -13.11 5.15
CA ALA A 185 -9.30 -12.90 4.24
C ALA A 185 -10.27 -11.78 4.69
N PRO A 186 -10.63 -11.68 5.99
CA PRO A 186 -11.42 -10.55 6.49
C PRO A 186 -10.74 -9.18 6.35
N LEU A 187 -9.41 -9.12 6.48
CA LEU A 187 -8.65 -7.88 6.27
C LEU A 187 -8.71 -7.47 4.80
N TYR A 188 -8.61 -8.41 3.87
CA TYR A 188 -8.72 -8.14 2.43
C TYR A 188 -10.10 -7.60 2.07
N LEU A 189 -11.15 -8.16 2.68
CA LEU A 189 -12.51 -7.64 2.54
C LEU A 189 -12.62 -6.23 3.12
N TYR A 190 -12.10 -6.01 4.33
CA TYR A 190 -12.14 -4.72 5.00
C TYR A 190 -11.40 -3.65 4.21
N ASN A 191 -10.19 -3.91 3.71
CA ASN A 191 -9.42 -2.96 2.91
C ASN A 191 -10.16 -2.61 1.60
N ALA A 192 -10.73 -3.59 0.90
CA ALA A 192 -11.54 -3.35 -0.30
C ALA A 192 -12.78 -2.48 0.02
N HIS A 193 -13.45 -2.78 1.14
CA HIS A 193 -14.57 -1.99 1.64
C HIS A 193 -14.15 -0.58 2.05
N TYR A 194 -13.03 -0.43 2.75
CA TYR A 194 -12.53 0.85 3.23
C TYR A 194 -12.29 1.81 2.07
N VAL A 195 -11.54 1.38 1.05
CA VAL A 195 -11.27 2.20 -0.15
C VAL A 195 -12.58 2.61 -0.82
N TRP A 196 -13.49 1.65 -1.07
CA TRP A 196 -14.79 1.98 -1.67
C TRP A 196 -15.64 2.92 -0.81
N ASN A 197 -15.66 2.69 0.51
CA ASN A 197 -16.42 3.49 1.46
C ASN A 197 -15.85 4.90 1.58
N TYR A 198 -14.53 5.08 1.44
CA TYR A 198 -13.92 6.40 1.46
C TYR A 198 -14.32 7.21 0.21
N PHE A 199 -14.32 6.58 -0.97
CA PHE A 199 -14.91 7.18 -2.17
C PHE A 199 -16.43 7.41 -2.04
N ARG A 200 -17.17 6.53 -1.35
CA ARG A 200 -18.60 6.73 -1.07
C ARG A 200 -18.81 7.98 -0.22
N PHE A 201 -18.04 8.16 0.84
CA PHE A 201 -18.04 9.36 1.67
C PHE A 201 -17.72 10.61 0.83
N ALA A 202 -16.62 10.58 0.08
CA ALA A 202 -16.15 11.69 -0.75
C ALA A 202 -17.09 12.07 -1.90
N THR A 203 -18.05 11.22 -2.27
CA THR A 203 -19.07 11.48 -3.29
C THR A 203 -20.47 11.66 -2.72
N SER A 204 -20.57 12.09 -1.47
CA SER A 204 -21.84 12.24 -0.76
C SER A 204 -21.93 13.57 -0.03
N ILE A 205 -23.16 13.94 0.33
CA ILE A 205 -23.48 15.12 1.16
C ILE A 205 -22.76 15.11 2.52
N HIS A 206 -22.29 13.94 2.99
CA HIS A 206 -21.51 13.85 4.22
C HIS A 206 -20.15 14.55 4.09
N SER A 207 -19.53 14.55 2.91
CA SER A 207 -18.28 15.31 2.70
C SER A 207 -18.51 16.82 2.82
N ASP A 208 -19.62 17.33 2.28
CA ASP A 208 -20.02 18.74 2.42
C ASP A 208 -20.35 19.08 3.87
N SER A 209 -21.05 18.17 4.56
CA SER A 209 -21.37 18.33 5.98
C SER A 209 -20.10 18.41 6.83
N VAL A 210 -19.12 17.53 6.57
CA VAL A 210 -17.82 17.51 7.28
C VAL A 210 -17.02 18.79 7.05
N LYS A 211 -17.08 19.39 5.85
CA LYS A 211 -16.47 20.71 5.58
C LYS A 211 -16.98 21.80 6.53
N VAL A 212 -18.26 21.75 6.91
CA VAL A 212 -18.90 22.77 7.75
C VAL A 212 -18.75 22.45 9.25
N ILE A 213 -18.99 21.19 9.65
CA ILE A 213 -19.03 20.81 11.07
C ILE A 213 -17.65 20.58 11.67
N ALA A 214 -16.69 20.04 10.91
CA ALA A 214 -15.38 19.68 11.46
C ALA A 214 -14.56 20.90 11.91
N PRO A 215 -14.56 22.04 11.20
CA PRO A 215 -13.85 23.25 11.66
C PRO A 215 -14.18 23.69 13.09
N GLU A 216 -15.40 23.44 13.58
CA GLU A 216 -15.80 23.78 14.96
C GLU A 216 -15.03 22.99 16.02
N PHE A 217 -14.56 21.78 15.66
CA PHE A 217 -13.82 20.87 16.53
C PHE A 217 -12.32 20.88 16.23
N GLU A 218 -11.88 21.66 15.24
CA GLU A 218 -10.48 21.75 14.86
C GLU A 218 -9.75 22.92 15.54
N HIS A 219 -8.44 22.79 15.56
CA HIS A 219 -7.58 23.82 16.12
C HIS A 219 -7.55 25.07 15.24
N LYS A 220 -7.53 26.25 15.87
CA LYS A 220 -7.53 27.55 15.16
C LYS A 220 -6.26 27.80 14.35
N GLU A 221 -5.14 27.21 14.77
CA GLU A 221 -3.85 27.28 14.07
C GLU A 221 -3.78 26.26 12.93
N ALA A 222 -3.41 26.72 11.73
CA ALA A 222 -3.34 25.89 10.51
C ALA A 222 -2.42 24.66 10.64
N THR A 223 -1.29 24.81 11.32
CA THR A 223 -0.32 23.73 11.51
C THR A 223 -0.82 22.61 12.44
N GLN A 224 -1.92 22.82 13.17
CA GLN A 224 -2.53 21.80 14.03
C GLN A 224 -3.76 21.14 13.39
N ARG A 225 -4.15 21.56 12.18
CA ARG A 225 -5.23 20.94 11.41
C ARG A 225 -4.70 19.87 10.49
N ASP A 226 -5.61 19.01 10.04
CA ASP A 226 -5.30 18.06 8.99
C ASP A 226 -4.84 18.77 7.71
N PHE A 227 -3.88 18.20 6.97
CA PHE A 227 -3.28 18.86 5.80
C PHE A 227 -4.20 18.84 4.57
N ALA A 228 -5.08 17.84 4.46
CA ALA A 228 -5.97 17.66 3.31
C ALA A 228 -7.44 17.91 3.65
N GLY A 229 -7.83 17.72 4.91
CA GLY A 229 -9.21 17.70 5.40
C GLY A 229 -9.95 16.45 4.96
N ALA A 230 -10.22 16.33 3.65
CA ALA A 230 -10.80 15.15 3.03
C ALA A 230 -10.01 14.83 1.75
N ASP A 231 -9.21 13.78 1.80
CA ASP A 231 -8.18 13.49 0.79
C ASP A 231 -8.71 13.45 -0.64
N LEU A 232 -9.79 12.70 -0.85
CA LEU A 232 -10.26 12.39 -2.20
C LEU A 232 -11.01 13.56 -2.86
N THR A 233 -11.65 14.44 -2.09
CA THR A 233 -12.24 15.67 -2.62
C THR A 233 -11.17 16.74 -2.83
N ALA A 234 -10.19 16.88 -1.92
CA ALA A 234 -9.02 17.73 -2.14
C ALA A 234 -8.22 17.31 -3.39
N TRP A 235 -8.01 16.01 -3.56
CA TRP A 235 -7.40 15.40 -4.75
C TRP A 235 -8.16 15.73 -6.03
N ALA A 236 -9.48 15.54 -6.04
CA ALA A 236 -10.31 15.89 -7.19
C ALA A 236 -10.27 17.41 -7.47
N TYR A 237 -10.36 18.24 -6.45
CA TYR A 237 -10.34 19.69 -6.59
C TYR A 237 -9.04 20.18 -7.24
N ASP A 238 -7.88 19.80 -6.70
CA ASP A 238 -6.58 20.27 -7.20
C ASP A 238 -6.18 19.59 -8.53
N MET A 239 -6.71 18.41 -8.86
CA MET A 239 -6.56 17.82 -10.21
C MET A 239 -7.30 18.63 -11.27
N PHE A 240 -8.52 19.08 -10.97
CA PHE A 240 -9.36 19.83 -11.91
C PHE A 240 -9.08 21.34 -11.91
N ASN A 241 -8.34 21.84 -10.90
CA ASN A 241 -7.94 23.24 -10.79
C ASN A 241 -6.41 23.39 -10.59
N PRO A 242 -5.57 22.85 -11.52
CA PRO A 242 -4.12 22.80 -11.31
C PRO A 242 -3.44 24.18 -11.30
N ASN A 243 -4.08 25.20 -11.90
CA ASN A 243 -3.56 26.57 -11.96
C ASN A 243 -4.16 27.49 -10.90
N ALA A 244 -5.18 27.05 -10.16
CA ALA A 244 -5.76 27.85 -9.09
C ALA A 244 -4.75 27.98 -7.94
N SER A 245 -4.75 29.13 -7.26
CA SER A 245 -3.95 29.29 -6.06
C SER A 245 -4.40 28.30 -4.98
N TYR A 246 -3.54 28.03 -4.00
CA TYR A 246 -3.97 27.33 -2.80
C TYR A 246 -4.83 28.25 -1.92
N TYR A 247 -4.54 29.55 -1.94
CA TYR A 247 -5.25 30.61 -1.21
C TYR A 247 -6.59 31.03 -1.86
N ASP A 248 -7.02 30.35 -2.92
CA ASP A 248 -8.36 30.53 -3.50
C ASP A 248 -9.42 29.66 -2.78
N ARG A 249 -9.03 28.98 -1.70
CA ARG A 249 -9.94 28.20 -0.86
C ARG A 249 -10.73 29.14 0.06
N ASP A 250 -11.75 28.59 0.70
CA ASP A 250 -12.52 29.36 1.68
C ASP A 250 -11.66 29.64 2.91
N ASP A 251 -11.80 30.82 3.52
CA ASP A 251 -11.19 31.11 4.81
C ASP A 251 -11.62 30.09 5.87
N PHE A 252 -10.69 29.71 6.76
CA PHE A 252 -11.01 28.82 7.87
C PHE A 252 -11.95 29.52 8.86
N PRO A 253 -13.14 28.95 9.16
CA PRO A 253 -14.11 29.59 10.05
C PRO A 253 -13.54 29.85 11.45
N ASN A 254 -13.63 31.09 11.93
CA ASN A 254 -13.23 31.49 13.28
C ASN A 254 -11.76 31.16 13.66
N GLY A 255 -10.87 31.03 12.68
CA GLY A 255 -9.44 30.75 12.88
C GLY A 255 -8.56 31.39 11.81
N GLN A 256 -7.34 30.87 11.67
CA GLN A 256 -6.34 31.40 10.73
C GLN A 256 -6.20 30.50 9.51
N GLY A 257 -5.95 31.11 8.36
CA GLY A 257 -5.57 30.41 7.13
C GLY A 257 -6.73 29.76 6.40
N GLU A 258 -6.42 28.79 5.54
CA GLU A 258 -7.36 28.21 4.59
C GLU A 258 -8.19 27.07 5.20
N ASN A 259 -9.45 26.97 4.76
CA ASN A 259 -10.26 25.78 4.95
C ASN A 259 -9.80 24.70 3.98
N ARG A 260 -9.07 23.73 4.52
CA ARG A 260 -8.47 22.66 3.73
C ARG A 260 -9.51 21.65 3.23
N ARG A 261 -10.69 21.59 3.88
CA ARG A 261 -11.78 20.68 3.49
C ARG A 261 -12.50 21.20 2.26
N ILE A 262 -12.55 20.34 1.26
CA ILE A 262 -13.36 20.52 0.07
C ILE A 262 -14.54 19.55 0.13
N GLY A 263 -15.76 20.06 0.02
CA GLY A 263 -16.98 19.28 -0.11
C GLY A 263 -17.14 18.74 -1.53
N PHE A 264 -17.96 17.69 -1.70
CA PHE A 264 -18.28 17.15 -3.02
C PHE A 264 -18.96 18.19 -3.92
N HIS A 265 -19.80 19.07 -3.37
CA HIS A 265 -20.50 20.11 -4.14
C HIS A 265 -19.67 21.36 -4.40
N ASP A 266 -18.49 21.49 -3.78
CA ASP A 266 -17.50 22.51 -4.17
C ASP A 266 -16.78 22.13 -5.47
N LEU A 267 -16.83 20.85 -5.85
CA LEU A 267 -16.23 20.36 -7.08
C LEU A 267 -17.07 20.78 -8.29
N SER A 268 -16.39 21.08 -9.41
CA SER A 268 -17.08 21.23 -10.69
C SER A 268 -17.84 19.95 -11.06
N GLU A 269 -18.89 20.06 -11.89
CA GLU A 269 -19.64 18.87 -12.33
C GLU A 269 -18.75 17.80 -12.98
N GLU A 270 -17.70 18.23 -13.69
CA GLU A 270 -16.75 17.33 -14.34
C GLU A 270 -15.93 16.55 -13.30
N ALA A 271 -15.44 17.24 -12.27
CA ALA A 271 -14.74 16.64 -11.14
C ALA A 271 -15.64 15.68 -10.34
N GLN A 272 -16.90 16.05 -10.11
CA GLN A 272 -17.90 15.19 -9.47
C GLN A 272 -18.12 13.89 -10.26
N LYS A 273 -18.36 14.00 -11.59
CA LYS A 273 -18.54 12.85 -12.48
C LYS A 273 -17.29 11.95 -12.48
N TYR A 274 -16.11 12.56 -12.49
CA TYR A 274 -14.85 11.83 -12.40
C TYR A 274 -14.73 11.06 -11.07
N LEU A 275 -14.99 11.70 -9.93
CA LEU A 275 -14.86 11.07 -8.62
C LEU A 275 -15.89 9.93 -8.44
N VAL A 276 -17.11 10.08 -8.96
CA VAL A 276 -18.12 9.00 -9.02
C VAL A 276 -17.64 7.83 -9.89
N LYS A 277 -16.94 8.08 -10.99
CA LYS A 277 -16.31 7.04 -11.80
C LYS A 277 -15.21 6.32 -11.01
N GLN A 278 -14.36 7.05 -10.29
CA GLN A 278 -13.32 6.46 -9.44
C GLN A 278 -13.92 5.57 -8.33
N LYS A 279 -15.01 6.01 -7.69
CA LYS A 279 -15.78 5.17 -6.75
C LYS A 279 -16.20 3.84 -7.37
N ARG A 280 -16.72 3.84 -8.59
CA ARG A 280 -17.11 2.59 -9.29
C ARG A 280 -15.90 1.71 -9.59
N LEU A 281 -14.78 2.30 -10.01
CA LEU A 281 -13.55 1.56 -10.27
C LEU A 281 -12.95 0.96 -8.99
N SER A 282 -13.11 1.60 -7.84
CA SER A 282 -12.63 1.05 -6.56
C SER A 282 -13.27 -0.29 -6.18
N LEU A 283 -14.45 -0.62 -6.73
CA LEU A 283 -15.07 -1.93 -6.56
C LEU A 283 -14.23 -3.08 -7.14
N LEU A 284 -13.29 -2.78 -8.04
CA LEU A 284 -12.35 -3.78 -8.56
C LEU A 284 -11.48 -4.39 -7.45
N ASN A 285 -11.27 -3.70 -6.32
CA ASN A 285 -10.55 -4.26 -5.16
C ASN A 285 -11.25 -5.47 -4.53
N PHE A 286 -12.54 -5.68 -4.80
CA PHE A 286 -13.26 -6.88 -4.37
C PHE A 286 -12.99 -8.10 -5.25
N LEU A 287 -12.35 -7.93 -6.42
CA LEU A 287 -11.96 -9.03 -7.30
C LEU A 287 -10.67 -9.70 -6.82
N ASN A 288 -10.73 -10.24 -5.62
CA ASN A 288 -9.67 -10.98 -4.97
C ASN A 288 -10.25 -12.27 -4.35
N PRO A 289 -9.98 -13.46 -4.93
CA PRO A 289 -10.52 -14.72 -4.43
C PRO A 289 -10.18 -15.00 -2.96
N ALA A 290 -9.07 -14.44 -2.45
CA ALA A 290 -8.68 -14.60 -1.05
C ALA A 290 -9.72 -14.02 -0.07
N ILE A 291 -10.54 -13.05 -0.49
CA ILE A 291 -11.65 -12.49 0.31
C ILE A 291 -12.65 -13.58 0.72
N ILE A 292 -12.89 -14.56 -0.16
CA ILE A 292 -13.79 -15.69 0.05
C ILE A 292 -13.01 -16.99 0.35
N LEU A 293 -11.84 -16.86 0.96
CA LEU A 293 -10.99 -17.97 1.42
C LEU A 293 -10.39 -18.85 0.31
N VAL A 294 -10.40 -18.39 -0.94
CA VAL A 294 -9.69 -19.04 -2.05
C VAL A 294 -8.29 -18.43 -2.14
N ASN A 295 -7.32 -19.04 -1.46
CA ASN A 295 -5.94 -18.54 -1.40
C ASN A 295 -5.01 -19.17 -2.44
N ARG A 296 -5.43 -20.26 -3.08
CA ARG A 296 -4.66 -21.00 -4.11
C ARG A 296 -5.62 -21.69 -5.07
N ILE A 297 -5.35 -21.60 -6.36
CA ILE A 297 -6.07 -22.33 -7.42
C ILE A 297 -5.06 -23.26 -8.08
N ARG A 298 -5.15 -24.56 -7.82
CA ARG A 298 -4.28 -25.57 -8.44
C ARG A 298 -4.78 -25.89 -9.84
N ILE A 299 -3.96 -25.61 -10.84
CA ILE A 299 -4.26 -25.90 -12.26
C ILE A 299 -3.84 -27.33 -12.60
N ASN A 300 -2.67 -27.75 -12.13
CA ASN A 300 -2.16 -29.12 -12.19
C ASN A 300 -1.14 -29.37 -11.06
N GLU A 301 -0.43 -30.49 -11.07
CA GLU A 301 0.56 -30.84 -10.04
C GLU A 301 1.74 -29.85 -9.95
N GLU A 302 2.08 -29.19 -11.04
CA GLU A 302 3.22 -28.27 -11.12
C GLU A 302 2.81 -26.80 -10.97
N LEU A 303 1.56 -26.43 -11.27
CA LEU A 303 1.10 -25.05 -11.41
C LEU A 303 -0.03 -24.71 -10.44
N THR A 304 0.20 -23.72 -9.58
CA THR A 304 -0.83 -23.08 -8.74
C THR A 304 -0.82 -21.58 -8.96
N ILE A 305 -2.00 -20.95 -9.03
CA ILE A 305 -2.15 -19.51 -9.29
C ILE A 305 -3.08 -18.85 -8.26
N LEU A 306 -3.00 -17.53 -8.13
CA LEU A 306 -4.02 -16.72 -7.46
C LEU A 306 -4.13 -15.34 -8.15
N PRO A 307 -4.95 -15.19 -9.21
CA PRO A 307 -5.15 -13.89 -9.84
C PRO A 307 -6.04 -12.99 -8.96
N PHE A 308 -5.69 -11.72 -8.82
CA PHE A 308 -6.52 -10.69 -8.18
C PHE A 308 -6.31 -9.31 -8.79
N VAL A 309 -7.35 -8.48 -8.75
CA VAL A 309 -7.33 -7.11 -9.29
C VAL A 309 -7.20 -6.10 -8.16
N GLN A 310 -6.49 -5.01 -8.42
CA GLN A 310 -6.44 -3.86 -7.52
C GLN A 310 -6.62 -2.56 -8.28
N TYR A 311 -7.37 -1.64 -7.69
CA TYR A 311 -7.53 -0.25 -8.08
C TYR A 311 -6.83 0.63 -7.05
N SER A 312 -6.09 1.63 -7.52
CA SER A 312 -5.35 2.57 -6.70
C SER A 312 -5.46 3.99 -7.30
N PRO A 313 -5.89 5.02 -6.55
CA PRO A 313 -5.86 6.39 -7.02
C PRO A 313 -4.43 6.93 -7.05
N THR A 314 -4.12 7.79 -8.01
CA THR A 314 -2.76 8.30 -8.24
C THR A 314 -2.80 9.79 -8.55
N HIS A 315 -1.66 10.46 -8.45
CA HIS A 315 -1.54 11.89 -8.78
C HIS A 315 -1.91 12.23 -10.23
N PHE A 316 -1.79 11.29 -11.16
CA PHE A 316 -2.19 11.48 -12.56
C PHE A 316 -3.56 10.90 -12.88
N GLY A 317 -4.29 10.31 -11.93
CA GLY A 317 -5.59 9.68 -12.15
C GLY A 317 -5.73 8.35 -11.40
N ASN A 318 -5.57 7.22 -12.08
CA ASN A 318 -5.66 5.91 -11.41
C ASN A 318 -4.74 4.85 -12.03
N SER A 319 -4.47 3.82 -11.24
CA SER A 319 -3.87 2.56 -11.67
C SER A 319 -4.84 1.41 -11.40
N ILE A 320 -4.97 0.51 -12.37
CA ILE A 320 -5.65 -0.78 -12.20
C ILE A 320 -4.65 -1.88 -12.53
N SER A 321 -4.40 -2.80 -11.61
CA SER A 321 -3.47 -3.90 -11.78
C SER A 321 -4.17 -5.25 -11.70
N LEU A 322 -3.85 -6.14 -12.63
CA LEU A 322 -4.03 -7.59 -12.46
C LEU A 322 -2.72 -8.14 -11.89
N ASN A 323 -2.77 -8.69 -10.69
CA ASN A 323 -1.66 -9.34 -10.01
C ASN A 323 -1.87 -10.86 -10.06
N MET A 324 -0.83 -11.60 -10.42
CA MET A 324 -0.87 -13.06 -10.54
C MET A 324 0.39 -13.67 -9.93
N PRO A 325 0.44 -13.85 -8.61
CA PRO A 325 1.35 -14.82 -8.02
C PRO A 325 1.02 -16.23 -8.51
N PHE A 326 2.06 -17.02 -8.76
CA PHE A 326 1.95 -18.42 -9.10
C PHE A 326 3.17 -19.20 -8.63
N THR A 327 3.00 -20.51 -8.47
CA THR A 327 4.12 -21.45 -8.31
C THR A 327 4.21 -22.33 -9.54
N TYR A 328 5.42 -22.61 -10.00
CA TYR A 328 5.68 -23.58 -11.07
C TYR A 328 6.80 -24.53 -10.65
N LYS A 329 6.52 -25.84 -10.61
CA LYS A 329 7.44 -26.88 -10.12
C LYS A 329 8.02 -26.58 -8.73
N GLY A 330 7.21 -25.98 -7.86
CA GLY A 330 7.60 -25.60 -6.50
C GLY A 330 8.30 -24.25 -6.36
N ASP A 331 8.74 -23.62 -7.45
CA ASP A 331 9.33 -22.28 -7.42
C ASP A 331 8.26 -21.17 -7.46
N GLY A 332 8.48 -20.09 -6.72
CA GLY A 332 7.57 -18.93 -6.67
C GLY A 332 7.86 -17.88 -7.74
N TYR A 333 6.82 -17.46 -8.46
CA TYR A 333 6.89 -16.48 -9.54
C TYR A 333 5.72 -15.49 -9.47
N PHE A 334 5.90 -14.32 -10.08
CA PHE A 334 4.89 -13.28 -10.17
C PHE A 334 4.80 -12.71 -11.58
N LEU A 335 3.57 -12.45 -12.02
CA LEU A 335 3.27 -11.64 -13.19
C LEU A 335 2.24 -10.57 -12.81
N GLY A 336 2.46 -9.36 -13.30
CA GLY A 336 1.56 -8.24 -13.11
C GLY A 336 1.36 -7.46 -14.41
N VAL A 337 0.12 -7.04 -14.66
CA VAL A 337 -0.21 -6.11 -15.75
C VAL A 337 -0.90 -4.91 -15.13
N ASN A 338 -0.44 -3.71 -15.48
CA ASN A 338 -0.94 -2.46 -14.92
C ASN A 338 -1.50 -1.61 -16.06
N ARG A 339 -2.67 -1.02 -15.85
CA ARG A 339 -3.24 0.05 -16.67
C ARG A 339 -3.17 1.35 -15.87
N TYR A 340 -2.41 2.32 -16.36
CA TYR A 340 -2.32 3.67 -15.81
C TYR A 340 -3.19 4.59 -16.65
N ALA A 341 -4.15 5.28 -16.03
CA ALA A 341 -5.04 6.18 -16.75
C ALA A 341 -5.01 7.57 -16.15
N ASN A 342 -4.96 8.56 -17.03
CA ASN A 342 -5.25 9.93 -16.69
C ASN A 342 -6.68 10.29 -17.14
N TYR A 343 -6.98 11.57 -17.29
CA TYR A 343 -8.33 11.99 -17.65
C TYR A 343 -8.79 11.47 -19.02
N LYS A 344 -7.89 11.44 -20.01
CA LYS A 344 -8.23 11.15 -21.43
C LYS A 344 -7.62 9.85 -21.94
N ASP A 345 -6.41 9.52 -21.50
CA ASP A 345 -5.59 8.46 -22.05
C ASP A 345 -5.36 7.32 -21.07
N ALA A 346 -4.95 6.17 -21.63
CA ALA A 346 -4.54 5.00 -20.88
C ALA A 346 -3.21 4.46 -21.42
N TYR A 347 -2.35 4.07 -20.49
CA TYR A 347 -1.05 3.49 -20.74
C TYR A 347 -0.89 2.22 -19.90
N TYR A 348 0.21 1.50 -20.13
CA TYR A 348 0.37 0.16 -19.59
C TYR A 348 1.76 -0.08 -19.01
N GLY A 349 1.82 -1.03 -18.09
CA GLY A 349 3.06 -1.57 -17.56
C GLY A 349 2.95 -3.05 -17.28
N VAL A 350 4.11 -3.69 -17.19
CA VAL A 350 4.26 -5.11 -16.89
C VAL A 350 5.21 -5.28 -15.73
N GLU A 351 4.98 -6.32 -14.94
CA GLU A 351 5.78 -6.68 -13.79
C GLU A 351 6.02 -8.19 -13.83
N ALA A 352 7.25 -8.61 -13.59
CA ALA A 352 7.61 -10.02 -13.54
C ALA A 352 8.63 -10.25 -12.43
N GLY A 353 8.54 -11.35 -11.71
CA GLY A 353 9.48 -11.62 -10.64
C GLY A 353 9.56 -13.08 -10.21
N VAL A 354 10.60 -13.36 -9.44
CA VAL A 354 10.84 -14.60 -8.70
C VAL A 354 10.81 -14.29 -7.21
N TYR A 355 10.24 -15.19 -6.41
CA TYR A 355 10.02 -14.99 -4.98
C TYR A 355 10.69 -16.10 -4.17
N GLN A 356 11.45 -15.70 -3.15
CA GLN A 356 12.05 -16.55 -2.11
C GLN A 356 12.78 -17.80 -2.65
N ARG A 357 13.47 -17.66 -3.78
CA ARG A 357 14.20 -18.75 -4.40
C ARG A 357 15.45 -19.09 -3.58
N ALA A 358 15.54 -20.34 -3.12
CA ALA A 358 16.72 -20.84 -2.43
C ALA A 358 17.92 -20.89 -3.39
N LEU A 359 19.09 -20.45 -2.91
CA LEU A 359 20.33 -20.49 -3.68
C LEU A 359 21.18 -21.68 -3.22
N ASN A 360 21.19 -22.75 -4.04
CA ASN A 360 21.92 -23.99 -3.72
C ASN A 360 23.42 -23.79 -3.47
N ALA A 361 24.02 -22.73 -4.03
CA ALA A 361 25.44 -22.41 -3.83
C ALA A 361 25.76 -21.90 -2.41
N LEU A 362 24.76 -21.39 -1.68
CA LEU A 362 24.92 -20.80 -0.35
C LEU A 362 23.76 -21.22 0.54
N GLN A 363 24.00 -22.25 1.36
CA GLN A 363 22.98 -22.76 2.30
C GLN A 363 22.45 -21.64 3.20
N GLY A 364 21.12 -21.60 3.36
CA GLY A 364 20.43 -20.59 4.17
C GLY A 364 20.17 -19.26 3.46
N LEU A 365 20.61 -19.10 2.20
CA LEU A 365 20.35 -17.91 1.40
C LEU A 365 19.12 -18.08 0.51
N SER A 366 18.18 -17.14 0.58
CA SER A 366 17.07 -17.01 -0.37
C SER A 366 17.07 -15.65 -1.03
N MET A 367 16.59 -15.60 -2.28
CA MET A 367 16.53 -14.36 -3.06
C MET A 367 15.16 -14.14 -3.68
N SER A 368 14.77 -12.88 -3.79
CA SER A 368 13.63 -12.43 -4.59
C SER A 368 14.09 -11.35 -5.55
N CYS A 369 13.51 -11.31 -6.75
CA CYS A 369 13.80 -10.27 -7.72
C CYS A 369 12.55 -10.00 -8.54
N THR A 370 12.14 -8.73 -8.61
CA THR A 370 11.00 -8.28 -9.41
C THR A 370 11.45 -7.12 -10.28
N VAL A 371 11.09 -7.19 -11.56
CA VAL A 371 11.32 -6.14 -12.55
C VAL A 371 9.97 -5.61 -12.99
N LYS A 372 9.81 -4.28 -12.97
CA LYS A 372 8.63 -3.59 -13.45
C LYS A 372 9.03 -2.63 -14.56
N LEU A 373 8.27 -2.61 -15.65
CA LEU A 373 8.39 -1.65 -16.74
C LEU A 373 7.04 -0.96 -16.92
N TRP A 374 7.06 0.34 -17.22
CA TRP A 374 5.84 1.10 -17.41
C TRP A 374 5.98 2.19 -18.44
N LYS A 375 4.83 2.54 -19.02
CA LYS A 375 4.55 3.84 -19.62
C LYS A 375 3.44 4.46 -18.78
N GLN A 376 3.69 5.61 -18.16
CA GLN A 376 2.76 6.30 -17.26
C GLN A 376 2.45 7.70 -17.78
N PRO A 377 1.25 8.25 -17.53
CA PRO A 377 0.98 9.67 -17.78
C PRO A 377 1.97 10.56 -17.03
N ASP A 378 2.27 11.74 -17.57
CA ASP A 378 3.06 12.76 -16.87
C ASP A 378 2.24 13.57 -15.86
N SER A 379 0.94 13.73 -16.12
CA SER A 379 -0.01 14.52 -15.34
C SER A 379 -1.46 14.14 -15.67
N PHE A 380 -2.42 14.67 -14.92
CA PHE A 380 -3.85 14.34 -15.05
C PHE A 380 -4.48 14.75 -16.40
N PHE A 381 -4.19 15.96 -16.89
CA PHE A 381 -4.67 16.44 -18.20
C PHE A 381 -3.58 16.41 -19.29
N GLY A 382 -2.38 15.94 -18.97
CA GLY A 382 -1.28 15.86 -19.92
C GLY A 382 -1.54 14.88 -21.06
N SER A 383 -0.97 15.17 -22.22
CA SER A 383 -1.02 14.31 -23.41
C SER A 383 0.26 13.47 -23.59
N LYS A 384 1.22 13.60 -22.67
CA LYS A 384 2.50 12.90 -22.73
C LYS A 384 2.50 11.73 -21.76
N ALA A 385 3.37 10.76 -22.06
CA ALA A 385 3.65 9.66 -21.16
C ALA A 385 5.14 9.36 -21.10
N ASN A 386 5.59 8.96 -19.92
CA ASN A 386 6.97 8.68 -19.60
C ASN A 386 7.19 7.17 -19.47
N TRP A 387 8.22 6.69 -20.15
CA TRP A 387 8.74 5.35 -19.92
C TRP A 387 9.56 5.31 -18.64
N GLY A 388 9.43 4.23 -17.90
CA GLY A 388 10.23 3.97 -16.73
C GLY A 388 10.22 2.51 -16.32
N GLY A 389 10.94 2.23 -15.24
CA GLY A 389 11.02 0.91 -14.67
C GLY A 389 11.58 0.91 -13.26
N ALA A 390 11.40 -0.22 -12.59
CA ALA A 390 11.95 -0.50 -11.28
C ALA A 390 12.50 -1.92 -11.23
N ILE A 391 13.52 -2.11 -10.41
CA ILE A 391 14.02 -3.42 -10.00
C ILE A 391 13.95 -3.42 -8.47
N LYS A 392 13.26 -4.42 -7.92
CA LYS A 392 13.31 -4.75 -6.51
C LYS A 392 14.07 -6.06 -6.37
N TRP A 393 15.11 -6.07 -5.55
CA TRP A 393 15.90 -7.24 -5.23
C TRP A 393 15.90 -7.42 -3.71
N GLY A 394 15.69 -8.64 -3.25
CA GLY A 394 15.65 -8.96 -1.83
C GLY A 394 16.48 -10.19 -1.55
N VAL A 395 17.22 -10.17 -0.44
CA VAL A 395 17.99 -11.31 0.05
C VAL A 395 17.66 -11.54 1.51
N ALA A 396 17.44 -12.80 1.87
CA ALA A 396 17.35 -13.24 3.25
C ALA A 396 18.41 -14.31 3.53
N TYR A 397 19.16 -14.14 4.62
CA TYR A 397 20.17 -15.09 5.06
C TYR A 397 19.81 -15.64 6.43
N ALA A 398 19.50 -16.93 6.51
CA ALA A 398 19.19 -17.63 7.74
C ALA A 398 20.42 -17.70 8.65
N VAL A 399 20.36 -17.01 9.79
CA VAL A 399 21.40 -17.03 10.83
C VAL A 399 21.05 -17.99 11.97
N ALA A 400 19.77 -18.37 12.07
CA ALA A 400 19.27 -19.42 12.95
C ALA A 400 17.97 -20.01 12.36
N ASP A 401 17.48 -21.12 12.93
CA ASP A 401 16.26 -21.81 12.47
C ASP A 401 15.01 -20.92 12.36
N ARG A 402 14.98 -19.83 13.11
CA ARG A 402 13.84 -18.91 13.20
C ARG A 402 14.19 -17.47 12.85
N LEU A 403 15.43 -17.19 12.46
CA LEU A 403 15.91 -15.83 12.28
C LEU A 403 16.72 -15.72 10.98
N ALA A 404 16.35 -14.77 10.14
CA ALA A 404 17.11 -14.39 8.96
C ALA A 404 17.43 -12.90 8.96
N LEU A 405 18.62 -12.52 8.51
CA LEU A 405 18.95 -11.14 8.19
C LEU A 405 18.44 -10.82 6.78
N THR A 406 17.87 -9.64 6.59
CA THR A 406 17.29 -9.23 5.30
C THR A 406 17.92 -7.95 4.75
N LEU A 407 18.09 -7.94 3.43
CA LEU A 407 18.44 -6.76 2.65
C LEU A 407 17.49 -6.70 1.44
N ASP A 408 16.64 -5.68 1.40
CA ASP A 408 15.83 -5.33 0.24
C ASP A 408 16.42 -4.08 -0.42
N VAL A 409 16.46 -4.06 -1.74
CA VAL A 409 16.96 -2.93 -2.53
C VAL A 409 15.96 -2.66 -3.65
N THR A 410 15.42 -1.45 -3.68
CA THR A 410 14.56 -0.99 -4.77
C THR A 410 15.23 0.15 -5.53
N GLY A 411 15.57 -0.08 -6.80
CA GLY A 411 16.01 0.97 -7.71
C GLY A 411 14.91 1.29 -8.73
N LYS A 412 14.58 2.56 -8.93
CA LYS A 412 13.59 2.97 -9.93
C LYS A 412 13.97 4.23 -10.69
N THR A 413 13.48 4.33 -11.93
CA THR A 413 13.51 5.56 -12.70
C THR A 413 12.44 6.55 -12.22
N ALA A 414 12.30 7.70 -12.88
CA ALA A 414 11.17 8.59 -12.65
C ALA A 414 9.85 7.89 -13.00
N GLY A 415 8.79 8.23 -12.27
CA GLY A 415 7.48 7.58 -12.34
C GLY A 415 6.98 7.16 -10.96
N TRP A 416 5.69 6.87 -10.88
CA TRP A 416 5.02 6.38 -9.69
C TRP A 416 5.23 4.87 -9.51
N LEU A 417 5.50 4.47 -8.29
CA LEU A 417 5.54 3.08 -7.85
C LEU A 417 4.81 3.02 -6.52
N GLU A 418 3.73 2.24 -6.44
CA GLU A 418 2.99 2.02 -5.19
C GLU A 418 3.93 1.55 -4.07
N GLY A 419 3.81 2.14 -2.88
CA GLY A 419 4.73 1.90 -1.75
C GLY A 419 6.11 2.57 -1.87
N ASN A 420 6.29 3.55 -2.77
CA ASN A 420 7.50 4.37 -2.84
C ASN A 420 7.13 5.88 -2.92
N PRO A 421 7.54 6.71 -1.94
CA PRO A 421 7.05 8.10 -1.86
C PRO A 421 7.68 9.04 -2.90
N TYR A 422 8.68 8.60 -3.66
CA TYR A 422 9.41 9.44 -4.60
C TYR A 422 8.80 9.33 -6.01
N LEU A 423 8.40 10.46 -6.63
CA LEU A 423 8.04 10.48 -8.06
C LEU A 423 9.27 10.53 -8.98
N LYS A 424 10.41 11.01 -8.46
CA LYS A 424 11.70 11.06 -9.17
C LYS A 424 12.43 9.72 -9.10
N ARG A 425 13.62 9.63 -9.72
CA ARG A 425 14.51 8.48 -9.58
C ARG A 425 14.82 8.26 -8.10
N ASN A 426 14.86 7.00 -7.68
CA ASN A 426 15.11 6.65 -6.29
C ASN A 426 15.84 5.31 -6.21
N PHE A 427 16.73 5.20 -5.22
CA PHE A 427 17.39 3.97 -4.82
C PHE A 427 17.19 3.81 -3.31
N ASN A 428 16.53 2.74 -2.91
CA ASN A 428 16.13 2.49 -1.53
C ASN A 428 16.63 1.12 -1.05
N PRO A 429 17.75 1.07 -0.31
CA PRO A 429 18.13 -0.10 0.46
C PRO A 429 17.44 -0.10 1.84
N VAL A 430 16.90 -1.26 2.20
CA VAL A 430 16.26 -1.56 3.48
C VAL A 430 16.97 -2.74 4.13
N LEU A 431 17.44 -2.54 5.37
CA LEU A 431 18.05 -3.58 6.20
C LEU A 431 17.08 -3.96 7.33
N GLY A 432 16.99 -5.25 7.61
CA GLY A 432 16.13 -5.75 8.68
C GLY A 432 16.44 -7.19 9.06
N PHE A 433 15.47 -7.79 9.75
CA PHE A 433 15.47 -9.23 10.01
C PHE A 433 14.07 -9.80 9.81
N GLN A 434 14.01 -11.09 9.57
CA GLN A 434 12.79 -11.88 9.52
C GLN A 434 12.78 -12.89 10.65
N TYR A 435 11.68 -12.96 11.40
CA TYR A 435 11.44 -13.97 12.42
C TYR A 435 10.35 -14.94 11.97
N ILE A 436 10.63 -16.23 12.01
CA ILE A 436 9.73 -17.28 11.51
C ILE A 436 9.37 -18.24 12.64
N VAL A 437 8.07 -18.46 12.84
CA VAL A 437 7.53 -19.54 13.66
C VAL A 437 7.10 -20.67 12.72
N PRO A 438 7.79 -21.83 12.73
CA PRO A 438 7.40 -22.96 11.91
C PRO A 438 6.05 -23.52 12.34
N GLY A 439 5.27 -24.01 11.38
CA GLY A 439 4.09 -24.83 11.61
C GLY A 439 4.46 -26.26 12.00
N LEU A 440 3.49 -27.00 12.55
CA LEU A 440 3.65 -28.44 12.72
C LEU A 440 3.66 -29.08 11.33
N ASN A 441 4.67 -29.91 11.04
CA ASN A 441 4.67 -30.72 9.82
C ASN A 441 3.41 -31.58 9.81
N SER A 442 2.56 -31.43 8.79
CA SER A 442 1.41 -32.30 8.50
C SER A 442 1.82 -33.73 8.10
N ALA A 443 3.09 -34.12 8.29
CA ALA A 443 3.63 -35.43 7.99
C ALA A 443 3.41 -36.48 9.10
N LYS A 444 2.64 -36.16 10.15
CA LYS A 444 2.09 -37.15 11.10
C LYS A 444 0.66 -36.72 11.41
N LEU A 445 -0.31 -37.61 11.21
CA LEU A 445 -1.50 -37.38 10.39
C LEU A 445 -2.06 -38.73 9.92
#